data_AF-A0A6L9T7J3-F1
#
_entry.id   AF-A0A6L9T7J3-F1
#
_cell.length_a   1.000
_cell.length_b   1.000
_cell.length_c   1.000
_cell.angle_alpha   90.00
_cell.angle_beta   90.00
_cell.angle_gamma   90.00
#
_symmetry.space_group_name_H-M   'P 1'
#
loop_
_entity.id
_entity.type
_entity.pdbx_description
1 polymer ?
#
loop_
_entity_poly.entity_id
_entity_poly.type
_entity_poly.pdbx_seq_one_letter_code
_entity_poly.pdbx_strand_id
1 'polypeptide(L)'
;MTITVSTDGSALGNPNGPMGWAWADHEVDAGGRPGHEHPGDCDAGGATNGTNQIGELCAVLEALRAHPGEEPLVIETDSQYAINCSTKWVHGWKRNGWKNSQKKPVKNAQLVKAIDAEISRRAGSVKFVWVKGHAGNAGNEKVDELARTYAGDCRSKARDGYLPKEGWQSLLGSDYSKGTDVPADAQMLLDGSITAEEYHLGRGESSGDGPNGSTTNHAAQSASKSASKPSAKPSLAELLKEPEGVPDYDAKPAPEKQPAPASARRPAPRSQPASTPPTPAAHRPSGLRAQGTVRITPPPSSSPSFQGGSITITGTITFTGTVAADGTMELDGDVFLGR
;
A
#
# COMPACT_ATOMS: atom_id res chain seq x y z
N MET A 1 23.58 13.12 -12.35
CA MET A 1 23.11 11.72 -12.37
C MET A 1 21.71 11.70 -11.80
N THR A 2 20.82 10.81 -12.23
CA THR A 2 19.46 10.69 -11.66
C THR A 2 19.44 9.52 -10.71
N ILE A 3 19.01 9.75 -9.47
CA ILE A 3 18.83 8.70 -8.46
C ILE A 3 17.43 8.12 -8.62
N THR A 4 17.30 6.80 -8.62
CA THR A 4 16.00 6.10 -8.68
C THR A 4 15.85 5.18 -7.49
N VAL A 5 14.77 5.36 -6.74
CA VAL A 5 14.44 4.59 -5.54
C VAL A 5 13.04 4.00 -5.67
N SER A 6 12.85 2.79 -5.19
CA SER A 6 11.51 2.21 -4.97
C SER A 6 11.09 2.40 -3.51
N THR A 7 9.79 2.55 -3.27
CA THR A 7 9.20 2.71 -1.94
C THR A 7 7.89 1.93 -1.83
N ASP A 8 7.68 1.27 -0.70
CA ASP A 8 6.44 0.52 -0.44
C ASP A 8 6.11 0.45 1.06
N GLY A 9 4.84 0.23 1.36
CA GLY A 9 4.32 -0.01 2.70
C GLY A 9 3.46 -1.28 2.71
N SER A 10 3.59 -2.05 3.79
CA SER A 10 2.82 -3.28 3.98
C SER A 10 2.07 -3.27 5.31
N ALA A 11 0.89 -3.90 5.33
CA ALA A 11 0.17 -4.20 6.56
C ALA A 11 -0.31 -5.65 6.54
N LEU A 12 0.02 -6.42 7.58
CA LEU A 12 -0.39 -7.82 7.74
C LEU A 12 -1.82 -7.97 8.29
N GLY A 13 -2.49 -6.84 8.54
CA GLY A 13 -3.92 -6.69 8.81
C GLY A 13 -4.28 -5.20 8.65
N ASN A 14 -5.29 -4.87 7.84
CA ASN A 14 -5.63 -3.48 7.52
C ASN A 14 -7.13 -3.18 7.71
N PRO A 15 -7.51 -2.25 8.61
CA PRO A 15 -6.69 -1.67 9.66
C PRO A 15 -6.49 -2.62 10.85
N ASN A 16 -5.55 -2.30 11.75
CA ASN A 16 -5.27 -3.01 13.01
C ASN A 16 -4.41 -4.28 12.87
N GLY A 17 -3.25 -4.14 12.23
CA GLY A 17 -2.24 -5.19 12.18
C GLY A 17 -0.84 -4.61 12.12
N PRO A 18 0.18 -5.45 12.35
CA PRO A 18 1.57 -5.09 12.16
C PRO A 18 1.78 -4.53 10.76
N MET A 19 2.53 -3.45 10.69
CA MET A 19 2.80 -2.73 9.45
C MET A 19 4.29 -2.52 9.28
N GLY A 20 4.71 -2.33 8.04
CA GLY A 20 6.08 -2.07 7.66
C GLY A 20 6.16 -1.05 6.55
N TRP A 21 7.35 -0.48 6.40
CA TRP A 21 7.72 0.43 5.33
C TRP A 21 9.11 0.07 4.86
N ALA A 22 9.40 0.32 3.58
CA ALA A 22 10.75 0.14 3.05
C ALA A 22 11.00 1.06 1.86
N TRP A 23 12.26 1.43 1.69
CA TRP A 23 12.76 2.01 0.45
C TRP A 23 14.02 1.28 0.00
N ALA A 24 14.29 1.28 -1.30
CA ALA A 24 15.52 0.71 -1.86
C ALA A 24 15.99 1.50 -3.08
N ASP A 25 17.29 1.76 -3.14
CA ASP A 25 17.98 2.23 -4.34
C ASP A 25 17.93 1.16 -5.44
N HIS A 26 17.82 1.62 -6.68
CA HIS A 26 18.00 0.75 -7.86
C HIS A 26 19.47 0.45 -8.13
N GLU A 27 20.37 1.31 -7.64
CA GLU A 27 21.81 1.11 -7.71
C GLU A 27 22.31 0.41 -6.45
N VAL A 28 23.08 -0.67 -6.65
CA VAL A 28 23.72 -1.41 -5.55
C VAL A 28 24.93 -0.62 -5.05
N ASP A 29 25.16 -0.65 -3.74
CA ASP A 29 26.26 0.06 -3.06
C ASP A 29 26.26 1.57 -3.38
N ALA A 30 25.07 2.17 -3.41
CA ALA A 30 24.89 3.60 -3.66
C ALA A 30 25.18 4.46 -2.42
N GLY A 31 25.17 3.86 -1.23
CA GLY A 31 25.47 4.53 0.03
C GLY A 31 26.78 5.32 0.01
N GLY A 32 26.73 6.53 0.58
CA GLY A 32 27.87 7.45 0.66
C GLY A 32 28.30 8.10 -0.67
N ARG A 33 27.60 7.82 -1.79
CA ARG A 33 27.80 8.55 -3.05
C ARG A 33 27.11 9.92 -3.02
N PRO A 34 27.48 10.86 -3.91
CA PRO A 34 26.80 12.15 -4.00
C PRO A 34 25.28 11.98 -4.09
N GLY A 35 24.56 12.64 -3.18
CA GLY A 35 23.10 12.54 -3.07
C GLY A 35 22.58 11.36 -2.24
N HIS A 36 23.43 10.52 -1.65
CA HIS A 36 23.05 9.42 -0.75
C HIS A 36 23.64 9.65 0.66
N GLU A 37 22.78 9.98 1.62
CA GLU A 37 23.11 10.10 3.05
C GLU A 37 22.63 8.85 3.81
N HIS A 38 23.08 7.68 3.34
CA HIS A 38 22.82 6.39 3.97
C HIS A 38 24.00 5.44 3.69
N PRO A 39 24.21 4.39 4.51
CA PRO A 39 25.37 3.51 4.38
C PRO A 39 25.17 2.34 3.40
N GLY A 40 23.94 2.09 2.93
CA GLY A 40 23.57 0.86 2.21
C GLY A 40 22.93 1.12 0.85
N ASP A 41 21.90 0.34 0.53
CA ASP A 41 21.06 0.51 -0.67
C ASP A 41 19.57 0.38 -0.36
N CYS A 42 19.20 0.25 0.92
CA CYS A 42 17.82 0.16 1.38
C CYS A 42 17.74 0.42 2.89
N ASP A 43 16.54 0.76 3.34
CA ASP A 43 16.17 0.77 4.75
C ASP A 43 14.71 0.29 4.89
N ALA A 44 14.38 -0.25 6.06
CA ALA A 44 13.06 -0.72 6.38
C ALA A 44 12.75 -0.56 7.86
N GLY A 45 11.48 -0.32 8.15
CA GLY A 45 10.95 -0.21 9.49
C GLY A 45 9.51 -0.68 9.57
N GLY A 46 8.90 -0.49 10.73
CA GLY A 46 7.53 -0.93 10.97
C GLY A 46 7.06 -0.71 12.38
N ALA A 47 5.84 -1.15 12.66
CA ALA A 47 5.26 -1.11 13.98
C ALA A 47 4.35 -2.32 14.21
N THR A 48 4.14 -2.67 15.48
CA THR A 48 3.25 -3.76 15.89
C THR A 48 1.78 -3.51 15.54
N ASN A 49 1.44 -2.26 15.23
CA ASN A 49 0.12 -1.86 14.75
C ASN A 49 0.22 -0.70 13.76
N GLY A 50 -0.78 -0.54 12.89
CA GLY A 50 -0.94 0.62 12.02
C GLY A 50 -1.73 0.32 10.75
N THR A 51 -1.40 1.04 9.68
CA THR A 51 -2.10 0.95 8.39
C THR A 51 -1.12 0.98 7.23
N ASN A 52 -1.52 0.45 6.08
CA ASN A 52 -0.72 0.51 4.86
C ASN A 52 -0.33 1.96 4.51
N GLN A 53 -1.29 2.87 4.61
CA GLN A 53 -1.14 4.29 4.29
C GLN A 53 -0.07 4.99 5.13
N ILE A 54 0.13 4.57 6.39
CA ILE A 54 1.21 5.11 7.23
C ILE A 54 2.56 4.55 6.73
N GLY A 55 2.61 3.25 6.41
CA GLY A 55 3.82 2.59 5.91
C GLY A 55 4.30 3.21 4.60
N GLU A 56 3.40 3.35 3.63
CA GLU A 56 3.70 3.95 2.32
C GLU A 56 4.25 5.39 2.45
N LEU A 57 3.66 6.20 3.33
CA LEU A 57 4.13 7.57 3.57
C LEU A 57 5.45 7.60 4.35
N CYS A 58 5.68 6.68 5.28
CA CYS A 58 6.98 6.56 5.97
C CYS A 58 8.08 6.20 4.97
N ALA A 59 7.83 5.25 4.07
CA ALA A 59 8.79 4.87 3.04
C ALA A 59 9.20 6.05 2.16
N VAL A 60 8.23 6.86 1.71
CA VAL A 60 8.52 8.08 0.93
C VAL A 60 9.31 9.11 1.73
N LEU A 61 8.94 9.34 3.00
CA LEU A 61 9.63 10.31 3.85
C LEU A 61 11.09 9.91 4.08
N GLU A 62 11.32 8.65 4.42
CA GLU A 62 12.66 8.12 4.68
C GLU A 62 13.50 8.08 3.40
N ALA A 63 12.92 7.73 2.25
CA ALA A 63 13.61 7.85 0.97
C ALA A 63 14.02 9.30 0.67
N LEU A 64 13.19 10.30 0.99
CA LEU A 64 13.57 11.71 0.78
C LEU A 64 14.72 12.14 1.68
N ARG A 65 14.69 11.73 2.95
CA ARG A 65 15.73 12.04 3.96
C ARG A 65 17.04 11.34 3.67
N ALA A 66 17.00 10.11 3.18
CA ALA A 66 18.17 9.34 2.82
C ALA A 66 18.89 9.92 1.59
N HIS A 67 18.26 10.81 0.82
CA HIS A 67 18.82 11.23 -0.47
C HIS A 67 19.08 12.73 -0.65
N PRO A 68 19.34 13.59 0.35
CA PRO A 68 19.02 15.03 0.32
C PRO A 68 19.73 15.93 -0.72
N GLY A 69 20.61 15.37 -1.57
CA GLY A 69 21.42 16.09 -2.54
C GLY A 69 20.68 16.79 -3.69
N GLU A 70 21.47 17.41 -4.56
CA GLU A 70 21.02 18.19 -5.73
C GLU A 70 20.64 17.31 -6.93
N GLU A 71 20.98 16.03 -6.87
CA GLU A 71 20.66 15.04 -7.87
C GLU A 71 19.13 14.91 -8.01
N PRO A 72 18.60 14.89 -9.25
CA PRO A 72 17.21 14.55 -9.49
C PRO A 72 16.87 13.18 -8.88
N LEU A 73 15.85 13.15 -8.03
CA LEU A 73 15.36 11.94 -7.38
C LEU A 73 14.06 11.48 -8.06
N VAL A 74 14.04 10.23 -8.51
CA VAL A 74 12.86 9.54 -8.99
C VAL A 74 12.41 8.53 -7.94
N ILE A 75 11.20 8.71 -7.42
CA ILE A 75 10.57 7.78 -6.48
C ILE A 75 9.55 6.95 -7.23
N GLU A 76 9.81 5.64 -7.34
CA GLU A 76 8.88 4.64 -7.83
C GLU A 76 8.05 4.07 -6.68
N THR A 77 6.74 4.05 -6.83
CA THR A 77 5.82 3.44 -5.86
C THR A 77 4.53 3.01 -6.54
N ASP A 78 3.92 1.93 -6.08
CA ASP A 78 2.59 1.54 -6.53
C ASP A 78 1.46 2.23 -5.74
N SER A 79 1.80 2.94 -4.65
CA SER A 79 0.87 3.72 -3.86
C SER A 79 0.45 5.01 -4.56
N GLN A 80 -0.77 4.98 -5.12
CA GLN A 80 -1.41 6.22 -5.58
C GLN A 80 -1.70 7.18 -4.42
N TYR A 81 -1.89 6.67 -3.20
CA TYR A 81 -2.15 7.50 -2.04
C TYR A 81 -0.93 8.36 -1.69
N ALA A 82 0.25 7.75 -1.59
CA ALA A 82 1.49 8.46 -1.30
C ALA A 82 1.83 9.48 -2.38
N ILE A 83 1.66 9.11 -3.66
CA ILE A 83 1.86 10.03 -4.79
C ILE A 83 0.91 11.23 -4.70
N ASN A 84 -0.39 10.99 -4.52
CA ASN A 84 -1.38 12.08 -4.51
C ASN A 84 -1.21 12.98 -3.27
N CYS A 85 -0.87 12.41 -2.10
CA CYS A 85 -0.53 13.20 -0.91
C CYS A 85 0.66 14.12 -1.19
N SER A 86 1.72 13.59 -1.79
CA SER A 86 2.99 14.30 -2.01
C SER A 86 2.93 15.34 -3.13
N THR A 87 2.03 15.17 -4.10
CA THR A 87 2.05 15.98 -5.35
C THR A 87 0.78 16.78 -5.63
N LYS A 88 -0.40 16.30 -5.24
CA LYS A 88 -1.68 16.92 -5.64
C LYS A 88 -2.38 17.56 -4.46
N TRP A 89 -2.63 16.78 -3.41
CA TRP A 89 -3.52 17.20 -2.33
C TRP A 89 -2.86 18.18 -1.36
N VAL A 90 -1.54 18.07 -1.16
CA VAL A 90 -0.80 18.93 -0.24
C VAL A 90 -0.99 20.42 -0.52
N HIS A 91 -1.06 20.84 -1.78
CA HIS A 91 -1.29 22.25 -2.13
C HIS A 91 -2.65 22.76 -1.64
N GLY A 92 -3.70 21.94 -1.80
CA GLY A 92 -5.04 22.26 -1.30
C GLY A 92 -5.09 22.28 0.22
N TRP A 93 -4.47 21.29 0.86
CA TRP A 93 -4.43 21.19 2.32
C TRP A 93 -3.65 22.33 2.97
N LYS A 94 -2.51 22.74 2.41
CA LYS A 94 -1.74 23.91 2.89
C LYS A 94 -2.60 25.18 2.87
N ARG A 95 -3.35 25.43 1.78
CA ARG A 95 -4.26 26.59 1.68
C ARG A 95 -5.44 26.52 2.65
N ASN A 96 -5.94 25.33 2.93
CA ASN A 96 -7.16 25.14 3.75
C ASN A 96 -6.84 24.82 5.23
N GLY A 97 -5.64 25.14 5.71
CA GLY A 97 -5.25 24.94 7.10
C GLY A 97 -5.24 23.47 7.53
N TRP A 98 -4.82 22.56 6.64
CA TRP A 98 -4.73 21.11 6.85
C TRP A 98 -6.07 20.45 7.20
N LYS A 99 -7.13 20.89 6.53
CA LYS A 99 -8.47 20.31 6.60
C LYS A 99 -8.89 19.70 5.27
N ASN A 100 -9.62 18.59 5.33
CA ASN A 100 -10.20 17.95 4.15
C ASN A 100 -11.51 18.64 3.70
N SER A 101 -12.14 18.12 2.65
CA SER A 101 -13.40 18.65 2.10
C SER A 101 -14.56 18.67 3.11
N GLN A 102 -14.54 17.76 4.09
CA GLN A 102 -15.49 17.70 5.20
C GLN A 102 -15.12 18.63 6.37
N LYS A 103 -14.13 19.53 6.20
CA LYS A 103 -13.57 20.42 7.24
C LYS A 103 -12.96 19.69 8.44
N LYS A 104 -12.70 18.39 8.34
CA LYS A 104 -12.01 17.60 9.36
C LYS A 104 -10.49 17.69 9.16
N PRO A 105 -9.69 17.51 10.23
CA PRO A 105 -8.24 17.39 10.09
C PRO A 105 -7.87 16.32 9.05
N VAL A 106 -6.87 16.61 8.23
CA VAL A 106 -6.31 15.64 7.27
C VAL A 106 -5.66 14.49 8.04
N LYS A 107 -5.99 13.24 7.67
CA LYS A 107 -5.33 12.05 8.23
C LYS A 107 -3.86 12.04 7.83
N ASN A 108 -2.99 11.56 8.72
CA ASN A 108 -1.54 11.47 8.51
C ASN A 108 -0.89 12.83 8.15
N ALA A 109 -1.50 13.95 8.56
CA ALA A 109 -1.00 15.28 8.19
C ALA A 109 0.44 15.55 8.63
N GLN A 110 0.93 14.90 9.70
CA GLN A 110 2.32 15.05 10.13
C GLN A 110 3.29 14.50 9.09
N LEU A 111 3.04 13.29 8.59
CA LEU A 111 3.84 12.68 7.51
C LEU A 111 3.79 13.54 6.23
N VAL A 112 2.60 13.96 5.81
CA VAL A 112 2.45 14.74 4.57
C VAL A 112 3.16 16.10 4.67
N LYS A 113 3.12 16.74 5.84
CA LYS A 113 3.86 17.98 6.10
C LYS A 113 5.37 17.78 6.01
N ALA A 114 5.89 16.71 6.62
CA ALA A 114 7.31 16.41 6.58
C ALA A 114 7.77 16.11 5.15
N ILE A 115 7.00 15.31 4.39
CA ILE A 115 7.30 15.02 2.98
C ILE A 115 7.36 16.32 2.15
N ASP A 116 6.37 17.21 2.29
CA ASP A 116 6.37 18.51 1.60
C ASP A 116 7.54 19.41 2.02
N ALA A 117 7.95 19.35 3.29
CA ALA A 117 9.12 20.07 3.77
C ALA A 117 10.42 19.52 3.17
N GLU A 118 10.62 18.19 3.12
CA GLU A 118 11.81 17.58 2.53
C GLU A 118 11.90 17.83 1.02
N ILE A 119 10.78 17.70 0.30
CA ILE A 119 10.71 18.04 -1.13
C ILE A 119 11.07 19.52 -1.35
N SER A 120 10.58 20.42 -0.49
CA SER A 120 10.84 21.87 -0.63
C SER A 120 12.28 22.26 -0.25
N ARG A 121 12.92 21.53 0.67
CA ARG A 121 14.27 21.79 1.16
C ARG A 121 15.35 21.30 0.20
N ARG A 122 15.07 20.22 -0.52
CA ARG A 122 15.98 19.65 -1.52
C ARG A 122 16.35 20.66 -2.60
N ALA A 123 17.62 20.65 -2.98
CA ALA A 123 18.10 21.40 -4.15
C ALA A 123 17.67 20.72 -5.46
N GLY A 124 17.67 19.37 -5.48
CA GLY A 124 17.30 18.56 -6.65
C GLY A 124 15.79 18.37 -6.80
N SER A 125 15.33 18.16 -8.04
CA SER A 125 13.92 17.90 -8.31
C SER A 125 13.51 16.50 -7.84
N VAL A 126 12.30 16.38 -7.27
CA VAL A 126 11.66 15.09 -6.97
C VAL A 126 10.59 14.78 -8.01
N LYS A 127 10.62 13.58 -8.58
CA LYS A 127 9.61 13.06 -9.50
C LYS A 127 9.06 11.74 -8.98
N PHE A 128 7.73 11.66 -8.89
CA PHE A 128 7.06 10.40 -8.59
C PHE A 128 6.70 9.66 -9.88
N VAL A 129 6.92 8.36 -9.90
CA VAL A 129 6.53 7.45 -10.97
C VAL A 129 5.65 6.37 -10.37
N TRP A 130 4.39 6.33 -10.80
CA TRP A 130 3.51 5.24 -10.43
C TRP A 130 3.93 3.98 -11.17
N VAL A 131 4.22 2.93 -10.43
CA VAL A 131 4.47 1.60 -10.98
C VAL A 131 3.29 0.70 -10.65
N LYS A 132 3.07 -0.31 -11.48
CA LYS A 132 1.97 -1.24 -11.23
C LYS A 132 2.40 -2.21 -10.13
N GLY A 133 1.59 -2.32 -9.07
CA GLY A 133 1.79 -3.33 -8.04
C GLY A 133 1.78 -4.75 -8.63
N HIS A 134 2.66 -5.60 -8.08
CA HIS A 134 2.96 -7.00 -8.45
C HIS A 134 3.90 -7.25 -9.64
N ALA A 135 4.67 -8.34 -9.51
CA ALA A 135 5.41 -9.12 -10.52
C ALA A 135 5.86 -8.36 -11.78
N GLY A 136 7.12 -7.93 -11.79
CA GLY A 136 7.81 -7.36 -12.96
C GLY A 136 8.62 -6.09 -12.70
N ASN A 137 8.64 -5.57 -11.48
CA ASN A 137 9.55 -4.49 -11.07
C ASN A 137 10.39 -4.96 -9.88
N ALA A 138 11.67 -5.24 -10.12
CA ALA A 138 12.58 -5.76 -9.12
C ALA A 138 12.74 -4.82 -7.91
N GLY A 139 12.73 -3.50 -8.12
CA GLY A 139 12.79 -2.52 -7.05
C GLY A 139 11.55 -2.58 -6.16
N ASN A 140 10.35 -2.62 -6.77
CA ASN A 140 9.09 -2.73 -6.02
C ASN A 140 8.95 -4.08 -5.30
N GLU A 141 9.41 -5.17 -5.90
CA GLU A 141 9.41 -6.48 -5.26
C GLU A 141 10.35 -6.52 -4.04
N LYS A 142 11.53 -5.91 -4.14
CA LYS A 142 12.47 -5.76 -3.01
C LYS A 142 11.82 -5.02 -1.85
N VAL A 143 11.17 -3.88 -2.09
CA VAL A 143 10.56 -3.10 -1.00
C VAL A 143 9.29 -3.73 -0.42
N ASP A 144 8.47 -4.44 -1.22
CA ASP A 144 7.34 -5.23 -0.70
C ASP A 144 7.84 -6.32 0.26
N GLU A 145 8.87 -7.06 -0.12
CA GLU A 145 9.47 -8.12 0.71
C GLU A 145 10.05 -7.54 2.01
N LEU A 146 10.80 -6.44 1.93
CA LEU A 146 11.38 -5.76 3.09
C LEU A 146 10.29 -5.27 4.05
N ALA A 147 9.26 -4.58 3.54
CA ALA A 147 8.17 -4.05 4.35
C ALA A 147 7.34 -5.17 4.99
N ARG A 148 7.00 -6.23 4.24
CA ARG A 148 6.31 -7.41 4.80
C ARG A 148 7.12 -8.11 5.87
N THR A 149 8.42 -8.27 5.65
CA THR A 149 9.32 -8.94 6.59
C THR A 149 9.40 -8.16 7.89
N TYR A 150 9.60 -6.84 7.82
CA TYR A 150 9.65 -6.01 9.01
C TYR A 150 8.33 -6.02 9.80
N ALA A 151 7.18 -5.97 9.10
CA ALA A 151 5.87 -6.11 9.73
C ALA A 151 5.72 -7.47 10.44
N GLY A 152 6.22 -8.55 9.81
CA GLY A 152 6.25 -9.89 10.38
C GLY A 152 7.13 -10.00 11.61
N ASP A 153 8.31 -9.36 11.59
CA ASP A 153 9.26 -9.32 12.69
C ASP A 153 8.73 -8.50 13.87
N CYS A 154 8.02 -7.39 13.62
CA CYS A 154 7.31 -6.65 14.67
C CYS A 154 6.24 -7.54 15.32
N ARG A 155 5.49 -8.31 14.52
CA ARG A 155 4.45 -9.23 15.03
C ARG A 155 5.03 -10.31 15.96
N SER A 156 6.17 -10.88 15.57
CA SER A 156 6.85 -11.94 16.32
C SER A 156 7.73 -11.39 17.45
N LYS A 157 7.89 -10.06 17.54
CA LYS A 157 8.83 -9.37 18.43
C LYS A 157 10.30 -9.74 18.17
N ALA A 158 10.61 -10.14 16.93
CA ALA A 158 11.98 -10.37 16.50
C ALA A 158 12.74 -9.06 16.26
N ARG A 159 12.02 -7.97 15.95
CA ARG A 159 12.55 -6.61 15.83
C ARG A 159 11.61 -5.63 16.53
N ASP A 160 12.20 -4.60 17.12
CA ASP A 160 11.45 -3.49 17.70
C ASP A 160 10.88 -2.58 16.60
N GLY A 161 9.73 -1.97 16.87
CA GLY A 161 9.12 -1.01 15.95
C GLY A 161 10.07 0.15 15.63
N TYR A 162 10.10 0.55 14.37
CA TYR A 162 10.91 1.64 13.84
C TYR A 162 10.08 2.45 12.83
N LEU A 163 9.58 3.59 13.26
CA LEU A 163 8.97 4.60 12.39
C LEU A 163 9.72 5.93 12.56
N PRO A 164 9.71 6.81 11.54
CA PRO A 164 10.07 8.21 11.75
C PRO A 164 9.14 8.86 12.78
N LYS A 165 9.59 9.96 13.38
CA LYS A 165 8.83 10.73 14.37
C LYS A 165 7.39 11.02 13.90
N GLU A 166 7.23 11.45 12.66
CA GLU A 166 5.94 11.77 12.07
C GLU A 166 5.08 10.52 11.81
N GLY A 167 5.72 9.38 11.57
CA GLY A 167 5.07 8.07 11.49
C GLY A 167 4.45 7.68 12.83
N TRP A 168 5.22 7.78 13.91
CA TRP A 168 4.72 7.57 15.27
C TRP A 168 3.59 8.53 15.63
N GLN A 169 3.75 9.83 15.36
CA GLN A 169 2.69 10.82 15.62
C GLN A 169 1.41 10.53 14.83
N SER A 170 1.53 10.10 13.58
CA SER A 170 0.38 9.76 12.74
C SER A 170 -0.31 8.49 13.23
N LEU A 171 0.45 7.47 13.64
CA LEU A 171 -0.08 6.24 14.21
C LEU A 171 -0.78 6.49 15.55
N LEU A 172 -0.11 7.14 16.49
CA LEU A 172 -0.63 7.42 17.83
C LEU A 172 -1.81 8.40 17.81
N GLY A 173 -1.86 9.31 16.83
CA GLY A 173 -3.00 10.20 16.60
C GLY A 173 -4.18 9.56 15.85
N SER A 174 -4.07 8.29 15.45
CA SER A 174 -5.11 7.57 14.72
C SER A 174 -5.97 6.71 15.66
N ASP A 175 -7.13 6.28 15.15
CA ASP A 175 -8.01 5.32 15.82
C ASP A 175 -7.36 3.93 16.02
N TYR A 176 -6.22 3.68 15.37
CA TYR A 176 -5.48 2.42 15.36
C TYR A 176 -4.30 2.41 16.34
N SER A 177 -4.17 3.42 17.19
CA SER A 177 -3.11 3.52 18.21
C SER A 177 -3.24 2.48 19.33
N LYS A 178 -4.42 1.86 19.49
CA LYS A 178 -4.68 0.95 20.59
C LYS A 178 -3.89 -0.36 20.41
N GLY A 179 -3.08 -0.69 21.41
CA GLY A 179 -2.27 -1.92 21.39
C GLY A 179 -0.96 -1.78 20.62
N THR A 180 -0.62 -0.58 20.13
CA THR A 180 0.71 -0.30 19.59
C THR A 180 1.75 -0.40 20.70
N ASP A 181 2.72 -1.28 20.50
CA ASP A 181 3.95 -1.34 21.28
C ASP A 181 4.91 -0.26 20.75
N VAL A 182 5.21 0.75 21.58
CA VAL A 182 6.11 1.86 21.23
C VAL A 182 7.43 1.63 21.96
N PRO A 183 8.54 1.38 21.23
CA PRO A 183 9.85 1.17 21.84
C PRO A 183 10.34 2.39 22.65
N ALA A 184 11.24 2.15 23.61
CA ALA A 184 11.69 3.19 24.54
C ALA A 184 12.43 4.35 23.84
N ASP A 185 13.25 4.04 22.83
CA ASP A 185 13.94 5.03 22.00
C ASP A 185 12.95 5.87 21.16
N ALA A 186 11.90 5.24 20.61
CA ALA A 186 10.82 5.95 19.93
C ALA A 186 10.06 6.89 20.89
N GLN A 187 9.87 6.49 22.15
CA GLN A 187 9.29 7.35 23.17
C GLN A 187 10.19 8.57 23.48
N MET A 188 11.51 8.36 23.58
CA MET A 188 12.51 9.43 23.74
C MET A 188 12.57 10.37 22.51
N LEU A 189 12.34 9.86 21.31
CA LEU A 189 12.24 10.71 20.10
C LEU A 189 10.99 11.60 20.14
N LEU A 190 9.87 11.03 20.63
CA LEU A 190 8.59 11.72 20.72
C LEU A 190 8.60 12.81 21.80
N ASP A 191 9.23 12.56 22.94
CA ASP A 191 9.37 13.52 24.04
C ASP A 191 10.47 14.57 23.79
N GLY A 192 11.36 14.32 22.82
CA GLY A 192 12.45 15.22 22.44
C GLY A 192 13.73 15.04 23.25
N SER A 193 13.87 13.93 23.97
CA SER A 193 15.09 13.56 24.70
C SER A 193 16.22 13.14 23.77
N ILE A 194 15.92 12.66 22.56
CA ILE A 194 16.90 12.36 21.51
C ILE A 194 16.50 13.03 20.20
N THR A 195 17.50 13.33 19.36
CA THR A 195 17.27 13.85 18.01
C THR A 195 16.84 12.74 17.05
N ALA A 196 16.38 13.13 15.86
CA ALA A 196 16.07 12.16 14.81
C ALA A 196 17.34 11.42 14.38
N GLU A 197 18.46 12.12 14.24
CA GLU A 197 19.75 11.55 13.84
C GLU A 197 20.24 10.50 14.84
N GLU A 198 20.16 10.79 16.15
CA GLU A 198 20.49 9.84 17.21
C GLU A 198 19.60 8.58 17.17
N TYR A 199 18.30 8.77 16.91
CA TYR A 199 17.34 7.68 16.78
C TYR A 199 17.63 6.76 15.58
N HIS A 200 18.04 7.32 14.43
CA HIS A 200 18.37 6.52 13.24
C HIS A 200 19.70 5.78 13.42
N LEU A 201 20.69 6.40 14.06
CA LEU A 201 21.99 5.77 14.30
C LEU A 201 21.87 4.52 15.18
N GLY A 202 20.99 4.54 16.19
CA GLY A 202 20.72 3.39 17.05
C GLY A 202 20.06 2.19 16.36
N ARG A 203 19.58 2.34 15.12
CA ARG A 203 18.91 1.30 14.33
C ARG A 203 19.72 0.81 13.13
N GLY A 204 20.88 1.44 12.85
CA GLY A 204 21.71 1.20 11.66
C GLY A 204 22.77 0.08 11.75
N GLU A 205 22.87 -0.68 12.84
CA GLU A 205 23.91 -1.72 13.03
C GLU A 205 23.41 -3.17 12.89
N SER A 206 22.65 -3.48 11.84
CA SER A 206 22.38 -4.89 11.47
C SER A 206 22.35 -5.11 9.96
N SER A 207 23.39 -4.61 9.30
CA SER A 207 23.71 -4.94 7.91
C SER A 207 25.21 -5.18 7.79
N GLY A 208 25.70 -6.25 8.42
CA GLY A 208 27.08 -6.67 8.25
C GLY A 208 27.62 -7.49 9.42
N ASP A 209 27.33 -8.79 9.44
CA ASP A 209 28.26 -9.72 10.07
C ASP A 209 28.38 -11.00 9.24
N GLY A 210 29.55 -11.16 8.64
CA GLY A 210 30.07 -12.43 8.14
C GLY A 210 30.64 -13.26 9.30
N PRO A 211 30.83 -14.57 9.12
CA PRO A 211 30.60 -15.54 10.18
C PRO A 211 31.84 -15.83 11.04
N ASN A 212 31.66 -15.94 12.36
CA ASN A 212 32.50 -16.84 13.16
C ASN A 212 31.79 -17.40 14.42
N GLY A 213 31.22 -18.60 14.26
CA GLY A 213 31.36 -19.71 15.21
C GLY A 213 30.54 -19.73 16.50
N SER A 214 29.41 -20.43 16.50
CA SER A 214 29.29 -21.66 17.31
C SER A 214 28.25 -22.62 16.72
N THR A 215 28.70 -23.85 16.56
CA THR A 215 28.14 -24.93 15.77
C THR A 215 27.19 -25.78 16.61
N THR A 216 25.97 -26.03 16.13
CA THR A 216 25.34 -27.36 16.28
C THR A 216 24.58 -27.71 15.01
N ASN A 217 25.11 -28.72 14.33
CA ASN A 217 24.61 -29.32 13.09
C ASN A 217 23.25 -29.98 13.29
N HIS A 218 22.33 -29.81 12.34
CA HIS A 218 21.63 -30.95 11.72
C HIS A 218 21.34 -30.62 10.25
N ALA A 219 21.84 -31.49 9.38
CA ALA A 219 21.81 -31.38 7.93
C ALA A 219 20.73 -32.29 7.31
N ALA A 220 20.05 -31.80 6.28
CA ALA A 220 19.59 -32.52 5.07
C ALA A 220 18.97 -31.47 4.11
N GLN A 221 19.70 -30.93 3.14
CA GLN A 221 19.79 -31.35 1.71
C GLN A 221 18.45 -31.29 0.95
N SER A 222 18.21 -30.26 0.12
CA SER A 222 18.45 -30.17 -1.36
C SER A 222 17.31 -30.84 -2.18
N ALA A 223 16.76 -30.39 -3.32
CA ALA A 223 17.06 -29.39 -4.35
C ALA A 223 15.74 -29.09 -5.13
N SER A 224 15.41 -27.83 -5.45
CA SER A 224 15.53 -27.17 -6.78
C SER A 224 14.43 -27.39 -7.84
N LYS A 225 14.03 -26.23 -8.42
CA LYS A 225 13.62 -25.91 -9.82
C LYS A 225 12.13 -25.85 -10.22
N SER A 226 11.66 -24.59 -10.30
CA SER A 226 11.29 -23.83 -11.52
C SER A 226 10.03 -24.19 -12.34
N ALA A 227 9.13 -23.20 -12.48
CA ALA A 227 8.69 -22.56 -13.75
C ALA A 227 7.16 -22.28 -13.91
N SER A 228 6.80 -21.01 -13.71
CA SER A 228 5.98 -20.10 -14.58
C SER A 228 4.53 -20.38 -15.07
N LYS A 229 3.65 -19.41 -14.71
CA LYS A 229 2.65 -18.62 -15.53
C LYS A 229 1.29 -19.25 -15.97
N PRO A 230 0.25 -18.45 -16.37
CA PRO A 230 -0.28 -17.18 -15.80
C PRO A 230 -1.85 -16.96 -15.87
N SER A 231 -2.33 -15.90 -15.19
CA SER A 231 -3.52 -15.04 -15.46
C SER A 231 -4.94 -15.55 -15.08
N ALA A 232 -5.94 -14.74 -14.71
CA ALA A 232 -6.23 -13.32 -15.04
C ALA A 232 -6.95 -12.55 -13.90
N LYS A 233 -6.75 -11.21 -13.87
CA LYS A 233 -7.15 -10.24 -12.82
C LYS A 233 -8.37 -9.39 -13.25
N PRO A 234 -9.25 -8.97 -12.32
CA PRO A 234 -10.28 -7.95 -12.57
C PRO A 234 -9.72 -6.53 -12.57
N SER A 235 -10.55 -5.57 -12.98
CA SER A 235 -10.13 -4.24 -13.46
C SER A 235 -9.84 -3.22 -12.35
N LEU A 236 -8.88 -2.33 -12.63
CA LEU A 236 -8.29 -1.32 -11.75
C LEU A 236 -9.30 -0.30 -11.17
N ALA A 237 -10.47 -0.14 -11.80
CA ALA A 237 -11.50 0.81 -11.37
C ALA A 237 -12.34 0.30 -10.18
N GLU A 238 -12.37 -1.02 -9.96
CA GLU A 238 -13.19 -1.63 -8.89
C GLU A 238 -12.42 -1.81 -7.57
N LEU A 239 -11.08 -1.83 -7.61
CA LEU A 239 -10.18 -1.95 -6.45
C LEU A 239 -9.90 -0.61 -5.73
N LEU A 240 -10.34 0.52 -6.29
CA LEU A 240 -10.00 1.87 -5.79
C LEU A 240 -11.16 2.60 -5.09
N LYS A 241 -12.24 1.92 -4.72
CA LYS A 241 -13.31 2.53 -3.90
C LYS A 241 -13.11 2.21 -2.42
N GLU A 242 -12.47 3.13 -1.72
CA GLU A 242 -12.47 3.22 -0.24
C GLU A 242 -12.73 4.68 0.21
N PRO A 243 -13.21 4.88 1.46
CA PRO A 243 -14.36 5.75 1.76
C PRO A 243 -14.07 7.25 1.82
N GLU A 244 -15.17 7.99 1.72
CA GLU A 244 -15.34 9.44 1.55
C GLU A 244 -14.30 10.35 2.24
N GLY A 245 -13.74 11.25 1.44
CA GLY A 245 -12.82 12.31 1.88
C GLY A 245 -12.00 12.94 0.76
N VAL A 246 -12.02 12.37 -0.45
CA VAL A 246 -11.36 12.90 -1.65
C VAL A 246 -12.25 13.99 -2.27
N PRO A 247 -11.83 15.27 -2.32
CA PRO A 247 -12.47 16.22 -3.20
C PRO A 247 -12.09 15.90 -4.65
N ASP A 248 -13.11 15.65 -5.46
CA ASP A 248 -12.99 15.58 -6.92
C ASP A 248 -12.69 17.01 -7.45
N TYR A 249 -11.47 17.23 -7.91
CA TYR A 249 -11.06 18.46 -8.57
C TYR A 249 -10.52 18.15 -9.97
N ASP A 250 -11.33 17.49 -10.79
CA ASP A 250 -11.19 17.58 -12.25
C ASP A 250 -12.10 18.69 -12.80
N ALA A 251 -11.68 19.96 -12.63
CA ALA A 251 -12.26 21.08 -13.38
C ALA A 251 -11.37 21.39 -14.59
N LYS A 252 -11.74 20.86 -15.76
CA LYS A 252 -11.24 21.38 -17.05
C LYS A 252 -11.91 22.74 -17.34
N PRO A 253 -11.20 23.73 -17.90
CA PRO A 253 -11.78 25.01 -18.26
C PRO A 253 -12.77 24.87 -19.44
N ALA A 254 -13.85 25.64 -19.39
CA ALA A 254 -14.94 25.63 -20.36
C ALA A 254 -14.49 26.09 -21.76
N PRO A 255 -14.97 25.47 -22.85
CA PRO A 255 -14.73 25.98 -24.20
C PRO A 255 -15.77 27.03 -24.61
N GLU A 256 -15.26 28.07 -25.29
CA GLU A 256 -15.99 29.17 -25.92
C GLU A 256 -17.03 28.70 -26.95
N LYS A 257 -18.13 29.46 -27.03
CA LYS A 257 -19.20 29.32 -28.02
C LYS A 257 -18.78 29.95 -29.36
N GLN A 258 -18.97 29.22 -30.46
CA GLN A 258 -19.31 29.82 -31.76
C GLN A 258 -20.29 28.92 -32.57
N PRO A 259 -21.11 29.51 -33.45
CA PRO A 259 -22.45 28.99 -33.79
C PRO A 259 -22.52 28.21 -35.11
N ALA A 260 -23.53 27.35 -35.23
CA ALA A 260 -23.89 26.63 -36.46
C ALA A 260 -24.85 27.45 -37.36
N PRO A 261 -24.80 27.30 -38.70
CA PRO A 261 -25.88 27.74 -39.58
C PRO A 261 -26.86 26.59 -39.94
N ALA A 262 -28.07 27.01 -40.34
CA ALA A 262 -29.27 26.20 -40.55
C ALA A 262 -29.60 25.94 -42.04
N SER A 263 -30.26 24.81 -42.36
CA SER A 263 -31.24 24.55 -43.45
C SER A 263 -31.28 23.05 -43.81
N ALA A 264 -32.33 22.39 -44.32
CA ALA A 264 -33.76 22.66 -44.48
C ALA A 264 -34.47 21.33 -44.85
N ARG A 265 -35.71 21.17 -44.35
CA ARG A 265 -36.92 20.43 -44.80
C ARG A 265 -36.90 19.26 -45.84
N ARG A 266 -37.44 18.09 -45.39
CA ARG A 266 -38.59 17.21 -45.86
C ARG A 266 -38.65 16.68 -47.33
N PRO A 267 -39.47 15.64 -47.68
CA PRO A 267 -40.28 14.68 -46.88
C PRO A 267 -40.20 13.18 -47.30
N ALA A 268 -40.91 12.32 -46.56
CA ALA A 268 -41.04 10.85 -46.69
C ALA A 268 -41.98 10.35 -47.81
N PRO A 269 -41.99 9.02 -48.07
CA PRO A 269 -43.24 8.26 -48.10
C PRO A 269 -43.21 6.89 -47.36
N ARG A 270 -44.43 6.39 -47.05
CA ARG A 270 -44.83 5.08 -46.47
C ARG A 270 -44.32 3.88 -47.32
N SER A 271 -44.14 2.63 -46.88
CA SER A 271 -45.11 1.72 -46.22
C SER A 271 -44.47 0.35 -45.83
N GLN A 272 -45.04 -0.29 -44.79
CA GLN A 272 -45.22 -1.76 -44.55
C GLN A 272 -44.12 -2.62 -43.86
N PRO A 273 -44.53 -3.72 -43.16
CA PRO A 273 -43.94 -4.14 -41.89
C PRO A 273 -43.08 -5.40 -41.99
N ALA A 274 -42.01 -5.48 -41.20
CA ALA A 274 -41.29 -6.75 -41.00
C ALA A 274 -40.51 -6.78 -39.66
N SER A 275 -40.76 -7.85 -38.90
CA SER A 275 -39.90 -8.51 -37.91
C SER A 275 -39.27 -7.69 -36.79
N THR A 276 -39.69 -8.00 -35.55
CA THR A 276 -38.94 -7.81 -34.30
C THR A 276 -37.46 -8.18 -34.45
N PRO A 277 -36.51 -7.32 -34.05
CA PRO A 277 -35.12 -7.71 -33.94
C PRO A 277 -34.91 -8.61 -32.69
N PRO A 278 -34.03 -9.62 -32.74
CA PRO A 278 -33.72 -10.41 -31.56
C PRO A 278 -32.94 -9.56 -30.55
N THR A 279 -33.31 -9.71 -29.28
CA THR A 279 -32.54 -9.23 -28.12
C THR A 279 -31.06 -9.63 -28.27
N PRO A 280 -30.08 -8.75 -28.00
CA PRO A 280 -28.69 -9.18 -27.95
C PRO A 280 -28.54 -10.22 -26.83
N ALA A 281 -28.11 -11.42 -27.19
CA ALA A 281 -27.74 -12.44 -26.22
C ALA A 281 -26.65 -11.87 -25.30
N ALA A 282 -27.00 -11.72 -24.02
CA ALA A 282 -26.06 -11.34 -22.98
C ALA A 282 -24.84 -12.27 -23.04
N HIS A 283 -23.64 -11.69 -23.09
CA HIS A 283 -22.39 -12.44 -22.98
C HIS A 283 -22.43 -13.32 -21.72
N ARG A 284 -22.46 -14.63 -21.91
CA ARG A 284 -22.20 -15.58 -20.82
C ARG A 284 -20.72 -15.49 -20.49
N PRO A 285 -20.31 -15.07 -19.28
CA PRO A 285 -18.90 -15.08 -18.93
C PRO A 285 -18.42 -16.54 -18.89
N SER A 286 -17.45 -16.86 -19.73
CA SER A 286 -16.72 -18.12 -19.73
C SER A 286 -15.76 -18.13 -18.54
N GLY A 287 -16.15 -18.80 -17.46
CA GLY A 287 -15.33 -18.94 -16.27
C GLY A 287 -15.87 -20.06 -15.38
N LEU A 288 -14.99 -20.63 -14.56
CA LEU A 288 -15.37 -21.57 -13.51
C LEU A 288 -16.32 -20.86 -12.53
N ARG A 289 -17.41 -21.53 -12.16
CA ARG A 289 -18.40 -21.02 -11.20
C ARG A 289 -18.48 -22.00 -10.04
N ALA A 290 -18.37 -21.48 -8.82
CA ALA A 290 -18.66 -22.21 -7.60
C ALA A 290 -19.79 -21.49 -6.85
N GLN A 291 -20.72 -22.25 -6.28
CA GLN A 291 -21.80 -21.76 -5.44
C GLN A 291 -22.00 -22.75 -4.29
N GLY A 292 -22.22 -22.25 -3.09
CA GLY A 292 -22.39 -23.09 -1.90
C GLY A 292 -22.67 -22.26 -0.66
N THR A 293 -22.85 -22.95 0.47
CA THR A 293 -22.99 -22.31 1.79
C THR A 293 -21.68 -22.44 2.54
N VAL A 294 -21.12 -21.32 3.01
CA VAL A 294 -19.98 -21.30 3.93
C VAL A 294 -20.53 -21.23 5.35
N ARG A 295 -20.16 -22.20 6.20
CA ARG A 295 -20.57 -22.22 7.62
C ARG A 295 -19.39 -21.80 8.49
N ILE A 296 -19.58 -20.72 9.26
CA ILE A 296 -18.63 -20.29 10.28
C ILE A 296 -18.99 -20.95 11.62
N THR A 297 -18.00 -21.57 12.27
CA THR A 297 -18.17 -22.25 13.55
C THR A 297 -17.15 -21.72 14.56
N PRO A 298 -17.55 -21.37 15.80
CA PRO A 298 -18.92 -21.45 16.32
C PRO A 298 -19.84 -20.38 15.71
N PRO A 299 -21.17 -20.61 15.66
CA PRO A 299 -22.09 -19.66 15.05
C PRO A 299 -22.12 -18.35 15.85
N PRO A 300 -22.39 -17.19 15.23
CA PRO A 300 -22.40 -15.91 15.96
C PRO A 300 -23.39 -15.87 17.14
N SER A 301 -24.47 -16.66 17.08
CA SER A 301 -25.42 -16.86 18.17
C SER A 301 -24.84 -17.47 19.44
N SER A 302 -23.62 -18.00 19.38
CA SER A 302 -22.89 -18.48 20.56
C SER A 302 -22.19 -17.36 21.36
N SER A 303 -22.11 -16.14 20.82
CA SER A 303 -21.53 -14.99 21.54
C SER A 303 -22.55 -14.31 22.47
N PRO A 304 -22.19 -13.99 23.72
CA PRO A 304 -23.04 -13.21 24.63
C PRO A 304 -23.36 -11.79 24.12
N SER A 305 -22.55 -11.27 23.19
CA SER A 305 -22.72 -9.94 22.61
C SER A 305 -23.58 -9.92 21.33
N PHE A 306 -24.11 -11.06 20.90
CA PHE A 306 -24.92 -11.14 19.68
C PHE A 306 -26.32 -10.58 19.92
N GLN A 307 -26.63 -9.46 19.27
CA GLN A 307 -27.91 -8.74 19.44
C GLN A 307 -29.04 -9.23 18.50
N GLY A 308 -28.84 -10.38 17.83
CA GLY A 308 -29.75 -10.90 16.80
C GLY A 308 -29.54 -10.24 15.43
N GLY A 309 -30.10 -10.87 14.38
CA GLY A 309 -29.96 -10.42 13.00
C GLY A 309 -28.76 -10.99 12.23
N SER A 310 -28.58 -10.58 10.98
CA SER A 310 -27.44 -11.01 10.15
C SER A 310 -26.21 -10.16 10.48
N ILE A 311 -25.05 -10.81 10.68
CA ILE A 311 -23.76 -10.11 10.78
C ILE A 311 -23.10 -10.13 9.41
N THR A 312 -22.67 -8.96 8.95
CA THR A 312 -21.78 -8.87 7.79
C THR A 312 -20.37 -9.22 8.21
N ILE A 313 -19.81 -10.27 7.61
CA ILE A 313 -18.41 -10.66 7.77
C ILE A 313 -17.74 -10.42 6.42
N THR A 314 -16.66 -9.65 6.41
CA THR A 314 -15.85 -9.38 5.22
C THR A 314 -14.45 -9.92 5.45
N GLY A 315 -13.94 -10.72 4.51
CA GLY A 315 -12.62 -11.32 4.58
C GLY A 315 -12.35 -12.22 3.37
N THR A 316 -11.12 -12.71 3.26
CA THR A 316 -10.73 -13.66 2.21
C THR A 316 -10.55 -15.03 2.83
N ILE A 317 -11.19 -16.05 2.23
CA ILE A 317 -10.94 -17.45 2.57
C ILE A 317 -10.02 -18.01 1.48
N THR A 318 -8.77 -18.29 1.85
CA THR A 318 -7.81 -18.93 0.94
C THR A 318 -7.75 -20.41 1.26
N PHE A 319 -8.01 -21.26 0.27
CA PHE A 319 -7.86 -22.70 0.38
C PHE A 319 -7.12 -23.24 -0.85
N THR A 320 -6.47 -24.38 -0.67
CA THR A 320 -5.87 -25.17 -1.75
C THR A 320 -6.45 -26.56 -1.68
N GLY A 321 -6.85 -27.11 -2.82
CA GLY A 321 -7.31 -28.50 -2.91
C GLY A 321 -7.58 -28.89 -4.35
N THR A 322 -7.87 -30.18 -4.53
CA THR A 322 -8.07 -30.76 -5.86
C THR A 322 -9.55 -30.77 -6.19
N VAL A 323 -9.90 -30.33 -7.41
CA VAL A 323 -11.26 -30.47 -7.95
C VAL A 323 -11.33 -31.81 -8.70
N ALA A 324 -12.23 -32.68 -8.28
CA ALA A 324 -12.51 -33.95 -8.94
C ALA A 324 -13.14 -33.74 -10.33
N ALA A 325 -13.16 -34.80 -11.15
CA ALA A 325 -13.65 -34.74 -12.52
C ALA A 325 -15.15 -34.36 -12.65
N ASP A 326 -15.93 -34.57 -11.59
CA ASP A 326 -17.34 -34.17 -11.48
C ASP A 326 -17.53 -32.72 -10.98
N GLY A 327 -16.44 -31.99 -10.74
CA GLY A 327 -16.45 -30.61 -10.26
C GLY A 327 -16.55 -30.47 -8.74
N THR A 328 -16.53 -31.58 -7.98
CA THR A 328 -16.52 -31.54 -6.52
C THR A 328 -15.13 -31.25 -5.98
N MET A 329 -15.05 -30.57 -4.84
CA MET A 329 -13.81 -30.26 -4.15
C MET A 329 -14.01 -30.50 -2.67
N GLU A 330 -13.27 -31.44 -2.11
CA GLU A 330 -13.23 -31.64 -0.66
C GLU A 330 -12.12 -30.77 -0.06
N LEU A 331 -12.50 -29.98 0.95
CA LEU A 331 -11.55 -29.22 1.77
C LEU A 331 -11.27 -30.08 2.99
N ASP A 332 -10.10 -30.71 3.03
CA ASP A 332 -9.74 -31.64 4.10
C ASP A 332 -9.12 -30.85 5.27
N GLY A 333 -9.83 -30.81 6.41
CA GLY A 333 -9.43 -30.11 7.63
C GLY A 333 -10.15 -28.78 7.93
N ASP A 334 -9.96 -28.28 9.16
CA ASP A 334 -10.52 -27.00 9.60
C ASP A 334 -9.89 -25.83 8.83
N VAL A 335 -10.72 -25.09 8.09
CA VAL A 335 -10.30 -23.83 7.47
C VAL A 335 -10.35 -22.74 8.54
N PHE A 336 -9.17 -22.38 9.07
CA PHE A 336 -9.05 -21.29 10.02
C PHE A 336 -9.21 -19.95 9.31
N LEU A 337 -10.21 -19.16 9.74
CA LEU A 337 -10.21 -17.73 9.47
C LEU A 337 -9.02 -17.13 10.23
N GLY A 338 -8.02 -16.64 9.51
CA GLY A 338 -6.87 -15.96 10.12
C GLY A 338 -7.35 -14.85 11.05
N ARG A 339 -6.91 -14.87 12.31
CA ARG A 339 -7.11 -13.80 13.27
C ARG A 339 -6.20 -12.61 12.96
#